data_AF-A0A2E9VMI6-F1
#
_entry.id   AF-A0A2E9VMI6-F1
#
_cell.length_a   1.000
_cell.length_b   1.000
_cell.length_c   1.000
_cell.angle_alpha   90.00
_cell.angle_beta   90.00
_cell.angle_gamma   90.00
#
_symmetry.space_group_name_H-M   'P 1'
#
loop_
_entity.id
_entity.type
_entity.pdbx_description
1 polymer ?
#
loop_
_entity_poly.entity_id
_entity_poly.type
_entity_poly.pdbx_seq_one_letter_code
_entity_poly.pdbx_strand_id
1 'polypeptide(L)'
;LYEDATVRTIVSQWNNDQKTAGYALGVTSQKSAYQPRNLILQLIGKTDSAAVQYEVIASNIHLDLNKPYYVSVRVKAGDTSESGITFTVQELSDNTPVQSAQVKHQVKSNFVSPHISTVIGGRHSTSRHHWEGLIDHIRISRRMLNDEELLLNQEDLPQDVIADWNFEKNLKDSSTAKNDLKSYEGANSDPLQTALVDLAHALLNCNEFLYVD
;
A
#
# COMPACT_ATOMS: atom_id res chain seq x y z
N LEU A 1 -4.00 0.13 -15.32
CA LEU A 1 -2.61 0.65 -15.40
C LEU A 1 -2.67 1.99 -16.10
N TYR A 2 -2.02 3.03 -15.56
CA TYR A 2 -1.95 4.31 -16.25
C TYR A 2 -1.11 4.19 -17.54
N GLU A 3 -1.47 4.97 -18.57
CA GLU A 3 -0.72 5.04 -19.83
C GLU A 3 0.61 5.80 -19.69
N ASP A 4 0.85 6.43 -18.55
CA ASP A 4 2.06 7.19 -18.23
C ASP A 4 2.89 6.50 -17.12
N ALA A 5 3.79 7.26 -16.49
CA ALA A 5 4.66 6.78 -15.42
C ALA A 5 4.02 6.88 -14.01
N THR A 6 2.72 7.21 -13.92
CA THR A 6 2.00 7.36 -12.65
C THR A 6 2.05 6.05 -11.86
N VAL A 7 2.56 6.12 -10.62
CA VAL A 7 2.56 5.00 -9.69
C VAL A 7 1.14 4.80 -9.15
N ARG A 8 0.65 3.56 -9.15
CA ARG A 8 -0.59 3.15 -8.46
C ARG A 8 -0.26 2.88 -7.00
N THR A 9 -0.73 3.73 -6.10
CA THR A 9 -0.32 3.70 -4.68
C THR A 9 -1.20 2.77 -3.85
N ILE A 10 -0.59 1.83 -3.13
CA ILE A 10 -1.26 0.90 -2.22
C ILE A 10 -1.51 1.59 -0.88
N VAL A 11 -0.47 2.17 -0.29
CA VAL A 11 -0.55 2.94 0.96
C VAL A 11 0.52 4.03 0.95
N SER A 12 0.19 5.20 1.47
CA SER A 12 1.14 6.30 1.62
C SER A 12 0.86 7.16 2.84
N GLN A 13 1.88 7.85 3.32
CA GLN A 13 1.75 9.08 4.09
C GLN A 13 2.53 10.17 3.35
N TRP A 14 1.99 10.58 2.20
CA TRP A 14 2.68 11.53 1.31
C TRP A 14 1.68 12.29 0.43
N ASN A 15 2.00 13.54 0.10
CA ASN A 15 1.19 14.46 -0.70
C ASN A 15 1.75 14.71 -2.11
N ASN A 16 2.69 13.87 -2.58
CA ASN A 16 3.40 14.01 -3.86
C ASN A 16 4.41 15.18 -3.93
N ASP A 17 4.69 15.88 -2.84
CA ASP A 17 5.76 16.90 -2.78
C ASP A 17 7.08 16.26 -2.32
N GLN A 18 8.11 16.32 -3.18
CA GLN A 18 9.44 15.76 -2.92
C GLN A 18 10.21 16.47 -1.80
N LYS A 19 9.72 17.60 -1.28
CA LYS A 19 10.29 18.30 -0.12
C LYS A 19 9.60 17.92 1.19
N THR A 20 8.43 17.30 1.12
CA THR A 20 7.65 16.90 2.28
C THR A 20 7.99 15.45 2.65
N ALA A 21 8.52 15.25 3.85
CA ALA A 21 8.83 13.93 4.39
C ALA A 21 7.64 12.99 4.30
N GLY A 22 7.89 11.73 3.95
CA GLY A 22 6.82 10.77 3.72
C GLY A 22 7.29 9.47 3.09
N TYR A 23 6.33 8.58 2.88
CA TYR A 23 6.53 7.35 2.15
C TYR A 23 5.33 7.04 1.27
N ALA A 24 5.55 6.27 0.20
CA ALA A 24 4.49 5.65 -0.59
C ALA A 24 4.94 4.28 -1.09
N LEU A 25 4.14 3.25 -0.81
CA LEU A 25 4.27 1.93 -1.39
C LEU A 25 3.32 1.82 -2.59
N GLY A 26 3.81 1.34 -3.73
CA GLY A 26 2.97 1.22 -4.91
C GLY A 26 3.61 0.45 -6.05
N VAL A 27 2.89 0.41 -7.17
CA VAL A 27 3.25 -0.35 -8.36
C VAL A 27 3.36 0.60 -9.55
N THR A 28 4.43 0.48 -10.33
CA THR A 28 4.69 1.33 -11.50
C THR A 28 3.75 1.05 -12.67
N SER A 29 3.50 2.07 -13.50
CA SER A 29 2.67 1.98 -14.72
C SER A 29 3.49 1.94 -16.01
N GLN A 30 2.82 2.02 -17.17
CA GLN A 30 3.37 1.62 -18.48
C GLN A 30 4.65 2.34 -18.90
N LYS A 31 4.83 3.62 -18.53
CA LYS A 31 5.99 4.42 -18.97
C LYS A 31 7.01 4.70 -17.85
N SER A 32 6.96 3.93 -16.76
CA SER A 32 7.94 4.05 -15.69
C SER A 32 9.34 3.68 -16.18
N ALA A 33 10.34 4.49 -15.82
CA ALA A 33 11.75 4.17 -16.02
C ALA A 33 12.19 2.92 -15.25
N TYR A 34 11.46 2.57 -14.17
CA TYR A 34 11.67 1.35 -13.39
C TYR A 34 10.88 0.15 -13.93
N GLN A 35 10.51 0.20 -15.22
CA GLN A 35 9.68 -0.76 -15.94
C GLN A 35 8.25 -0.88 -15.38
N PRO A 36 7.27 -1.37 -16.15
CA PRO A 36 5.88 -1.52 -15.70
C PRO A 36 5.72 -2.61 -14.64
N ARG A 37 4.72 -2.44 -13.77
CA ARG A 37 4.29 -3.43 -12.77
C ARG A 37 5.33 -3.76 -11.69
N ASN A 38 6.38 -2.96 -11.57
CA ASN A 38 7.40 -3.12 -10.55
C ASN A 38 6.87 -2.63 -9.20
N LEU A 39 7.00 -3.45 -8.16
CA LEU A 39 6.72 -3.05 -6.79
C LEU A 39 7.83 -2.11 -6.30
N ILE A 40 7.46 -0.92 -5.86
CA ILE A 40 8.41 0.13 -5.45
C ILE A 40 8.01 0.75 -4.11
N LEU A 41 9.03 1.18 -3.37
CA LEU A 41 8.88 2.07 -2.23
C LEU A 41 9.45 3.44 -2.61
N GLN A 42 8.69 4.49 -2.34
CA GLN A 42 9.16 5.87 -2.46
C GLN A 42 9.37 6.42 -1.06
N LEU A 43 10.57 6.94 -0.78
CA LEU A 43 10.92 7.55 0.51
C LEU A 43 11.31 9.01 0.31
N ILE A 44 10.80 9.87 1.18
CA ILE A 44 11.21 11.27 1.30
C ILE A 44 11.63 11.50 2.74
N GLY A 45 12.87 11.90 2.95
CA GLY A 45 13.40 12.10 4.29
C GLY A 45 14.86 12.55 4.26
N LYS A 46 15.55 12.43 5.40
CA LYS A 46 16.94 12.88 5.55
C LYS A 46 17.94 11.75 5.32
N THR A 47 19.03 12.06 4.62
CA THR A 47 20.21 11.20 4.49
C THR A 47 21.26 11.50 5.58
N ASP A 48 22.42 10.85 5.51
CA ASP A 48 23.57 11.12 6.39
C ASP A 48 24.05 12.57 6.34
N SER A 49 23.88 13.27 5.21
CA SER A 49 24.23 14.70 5.09
C SER A 49 23.16 15.64 5.64
N ALA A 50 22.10 15.10 6.26
CA ALA A 50 20.89 15.80 6.70
C ALA A 50 20.08 16.48 5.59
N ALA A 51 20.46 16.29 4.32
CA ALA A 51 19.70 16.77 3.16
C ALA A 51 18.39 15.99 3.01
N VAL A 52 17.31 16.69 2.66
CA VAL A 52 16.05 16.04 2.27
C VAL A 52 16.23 15.46 0.87
N GLN A 53 15.99 14.17 0.74
CA GLN A 53 16.08 13.43 -0.51
C GLN A 53 14.79 12.67 -0.78
N TYR A 54 14.36 12.73 -2.03
CA TYR A 54 13.37 11.83 -2.60
C TYR A 54 14.08 10.66 -3.28
N GLU A 55 13.70 9.45 -2.92
CA GLU A 55 14.30 8.21 -3.42
C GLU A 55 13.20 7.25 -3.90
N VAL A 56 13.41 6.67 -5.09
CA VAL A 56 12.58 5.58 -5.61
C VAL A 56 13.37 4.29 -5.50
N ILE A 57 12.84 3.35 -4.74
CA ILE A 57 13.48 2.09 -4.36
C ILE A 57 12.71 0.98 -5.06
N ALA A 58 13.30 0.44 -6.13
CA ALA A 58 12.66 -0.56 -6.96
C ALA A 58 13.07 -1.97 -6.54
N SER A 59 12.09 -2.84 -6.33
CA SER A 59 12.33 -4.24 -5.97
C SER A 59 12.76 -5.10 -7.16
N ASN A 60 12.40 -4.69 -8.38
CA ASN A 60 12.45 -5.51 -9.60
C ASN A 60 11.58 -6.78 -9.54
N ILE A 61 10.60 -6.80 -8.62
CA ILE A 61 9.54 -7.80 -8.60
C ILE A 61 8.36 -7.23 -9.38
N HIS A 62 7.98 -7.91 -10.47
CA HIS A 62 6.91 -7.48 -11.35
C HIS A 62 5.64 -8.27 -11.06
N LEU A 63 4.57 -7.57 -10.69
CA LEU A 63 3.29 -8.19 -10.39
C LEU A 63 2.50 -8.43 -11.68
N ASP A 64 1.82 -9.55 -11.78
CA ASP A 64 0.86 -9.78 -12.85
C ASP A 64 -0.48 -9.11 -12.53
N LEU A 65 -1.24 -8.77 -13.58
CA LEU A 65 -2.57 -8.20 -13.41
C LEU A 65 -3.56 -9.30 -13.04
N ASN A 66 -4.60 -8.92 -12.29
CA ASN A 66 -5.72 -9.79 -11.90
C ASN A 66 -5.29 -11.02 -11.07
N LYS A 67 -4.23 -10.87 -10.28
CA LYS A 67 -3.79 -11.87 -9.31
C LYS A 67 -3.75 -11.27 -7.90
N PRO A 68 -4.19 -12.02 -6.87
CA PRO A 68 -4.06 -11.61 -5.48
C PRO A 68 -2.63 -11.83 -5.00
N TYR A 69 -2.07 -10.84 -4.30
CA TYR A 69 -0.73 -10.89 -3.73
C TYR A 69 -0.75 -10.49 -2.27
N TYR A 70 0.01 -11.22 -1.47
CA TYR A 70 0.55 -10.68 -0.23
C TYR A 70 1.87 -9.97 -0.54
N VAL A 71 1.99 -8.71 -0.10
CA VAL A 71 3.21 -7.92 -0.26
C VAL A 71 3.63 -7.35 1.09
N SER A 72 4.92 -7.38 1.38
CA SER A 72 5.49 -6.70 2.54
C SER A 72 6.80 -5.99 2.17
N VAL A 73 7.05 -4.89 2.87
CA VAL A 73 8.29 -4.13 2.76
C VAL A 73 8.80 -3.84 4.16
N ARG A 74 10.01 -4.32 4.43
CA ARG A 74 10.70 -4.13 5.70
C ARG A 74 11.80 -3.11 5.51
N VAL A 75 11.88 -2.12 6.41
CA VAL A 75 12.84 -1.02 6.32
C VAL A 75 13.62 -0.90 7.63
N LYS A 76 14.92 -1.16 7.56
CA LYS A 76 15.90 -0.90 8.62
C LYS A 76 16.65 0.38 8.28
N ALA A 77 16.05 1.51 8.65
CA ALA A 77 16.49 2.84 8.23
C ALA A 77 17.97 3.17 8.53
N GLY A 78 18.54 2.61 9.61
CA GLY A 78 19.95 2.82 9.95
C GLY A 78 20.95 2.04 9.09
N ASP A 79 20.49 1.07 8.31
CA ASP A 79 21.32 0.20 7.46
C ASP A 79 21.07 0.55 5.99
N THR A 80 22.05 1.13 5.31
CA THR A 80 21.95 1.54 3.89
C THR A 80 22.55 0.51 2.93
N SER A 81 22.90 -0.67 3.43
CA SER A 81 23.30 -1.81 2.61
C SER A 81 22.08 -2.46 1.94
N GLU A 82 22.29 -3.55 1.19
CA GLU A 82 21.20 -4.30 0.55
C GLU A 82 20.21 -4.88 1.58
N SER A 83 20.70 -5.17 2.79
CA SER A 83 19.88 -5.63 3.92
C SER A 83 19.01 -4.54 4.54
N GLY A 84 19.19 -3.28 4.13
CA GLY A 84 18.45 -2.13 4.64
C GLY A 84 16.97 -2.17 4.33
N ILE A 85 16.61 -2.67 3.14
CA ILE A 85 15.22 -2.84 2.72
C ILE A 85 15.03 -4.23 2.14
N THR A 86 13.98 -4.91 2.58
CA THR A 86 13.59 -6.21 2.03
C THR A 86 12.14 -6.17 1.58
N PHE A 87 11.92 -6.41 0.29
CA PHE A 87 10.61 -6.67 -0.29
C PHE A 87 10.33 -8.17 -0.24
N THR A 88 9.10 -8.54 0.04
CA THR A 88 8.66 -9.95 -0.02
C THR A 88 7.28 -10.00 -0.65
N VAL A 89 7.10 -10.88 -1.63
CA VAL A 89 5.87 -11.02 -2.41
C VAL A 89 5.50 -12.50 -2.50
N GLN A 90 4.24 -12.81 -2.20
CA GLN A 90 3.66 -14.13 -2.40
C GLN A 90 2.37 -13.97 -3.21
N GLU A 91 2.29 -14.65 -4.36
CA GLU A 91 1.03 -14.79 -5.07
C GLU A 91 0.13 -15.76 -4.31
N LEU A 92 -1.14 -15.41 -4.11
CA LEU A 92 -2.05 -16.15 -3.22
C LEU A 92 -2.96 -17.14 -3.96
N SER A 93 -3.05 -17.08 -5.29
CA SER A 93 -3.88 -17.98 -6.08
C SER A 93 -3.21 -19.32 -6.38
N ASP A 94 -1.89 -19.32 -6.48
CA ASP A 94 -1.09 -20.48 -6.86
C ASP A 94 -0.07 -20.77 -5.75
N ASN A 95 0.38 -22.03 -5.61
CA ASN A 95 1.47 -22.42 -4.70
C ASN A 95 2.85 -21.99 -5.26
N THR A 96 2.97 -20.73 -5.67
CA THR A 96 4.22 -20.16 -6.16
C THR A 96 5.19 -19.91 -5.01
N PRO A 97 6.51 -20.06 -5.24
CA PRO A 97 7.49 -19.67 -4.25
C PRO A 97 7.42 -18.18 -3.94
N VAL A 98 7.65 -17.84 -2.68
CA VAL A 98 7.81 -16.45 -2.22
C VAL A 98 8.99 -15.80 -2.96
N GLN A 99 8.76 -14.62 -3.51
CA GLN A 99 9.79 -13.78 -4.12
C GLN A 99 10.32 -12.78 -3.09
N SER A 100 11.62 -12.50 -3.12
CA SER A 100 12.27 -11.56 -2.20
C SER A 100 13.31 -10.72 -2.94
N ALA A 101 13.40 -9.44 -2.56
CA ALA A 101 14.41 -8.52 -3.09
C ALA A 101 14.98 -7.65 -1.98
N GLN A 102 16.32 -7.58 -1.93
CA GLN A 102 17.08 -6.74 -1.01
C GLN A 102 17.65 -5.54 -1.77
N VAL A 103 17.42 -4.33 -1.26
CA VAL A 103 17.72 -3.10 -2.00
C VAL A 103 18.38 -2.08 -1.08
N LYS A 104 19.44 -1.43 -1.58
CA LYS A 104 20.09 -0.30 -0.91
C LYS A 104 19.16 0.92 -0.90
N HIS A 105 19.36 1.78 0.09
CA HIS A 105 18.67 3.06 0.18
C HIS A 105 19.59 4.11 0.81
N GLN A 106 19.19 5.37 0.75
CA GLN A 106 19.96 6.51 1.28
C GLN A 106 19.20 7.27 2.36
N VAL A 107 17.87 7.23 2.34
CA VAL A 107 17.04 7.96 3.31
C VAL A 107 17.02 7.21 4.65
N LYS A 108 17.58 7.82 5.70
CA LYS A 108 17.73 7.19 7.03
C LYS A 108 16.74 7.65 8.09
N SER A 109 16.08 8.78 7.91
CA SER A 109 15.20 9.32 8.95
C SER A 109 14.16 10.28 8.39
N ASN A 110 13.23 10.69 9.27
CA ASN A 110 12.19 11.66 8.96
C ASN A 110 11.29 11.20 7.80
N PHE A 111 10.70 10.01 7.94
CA PHE A 111 9.82 9.37 6.94
C PHE A 111 8.34 9.76 7.07
N VAL A 112 8.00 10.63 8.03
CA VAL A 112 6.63 10.95 8.39
C VAL A 112 6.45 12.45 8.53
N SER A 113 5.25 12.93 8.20
CA SER A 113 4.87 14.33 8.31
C SER A 113 3.58 14.47 9.14
N PRO A 114 3.55 15.28 10.20
CA PRO A 114 2.44 15.31 11.17
C PRO A 114 1.11 15.82 10.59
N HIS A 115 1.13 16.55 9.47
CA HIS A 115 -0.06 17.10 8.83
C HIS A 115 -0.48 16.36 7.56
N ILE A 116 0.17 15.23 7.27
CA ILE A 116 -0.15 14.40 6.12
C ILE A 116 -0.79 13.12 6.65
N SER A 117 -2.06 12.89 6.32
CA SER A 117 -2.74 11.66 6.69
C SER A 117 -2.19 10.46 5.92
N THR A 118 -2.19 9.30 6.56
CA THR A 118 -2.02 8.02 5.86
C THR A 118 -3.24 7.80 4.95
N VAL A 119 -3.01 7.46 3.69
CA VAL A 119 -4.04 7.16 2.69
C VAL A 119 -3.80 5.76 2.13
N ILE A 120 -4.84 4.94 2.09
CA ILE A 120 -4.86 3.64 1.41
C ILE A 120 -5.46 3.86 0.02
N GLY A 121 -4.85 3.26 -1.00
CA GLY A 121 -5.31 3.35 -2.39
C GLY A 121 -5.03 4.70 -3.07
N GLY A 122 -4.15 5.54 -2.52
CA GLY A 122 -3.86 6.85 -3.08
C GLY A 122 -2.85 7.66 -2.28
N ARG A 123 -2.84 8.98 -2.50
CA ARG A 123 -1.97 9.96 -1.84
C ARG A 123 -2.80 11.10 -1.25
N HIS A 124 -2.27 11.72 -0.20
CA HIS A 124 -2.96 12.81 0.50
C HIS A 124 -3.16 14.03 -0.41
N SER A 125 -4.41 14.48 -0.53
CA SER A 125 -4.81 15.64 -1.34
C SER A 125 -4.38 15.58 -2.81
N THR A 126 -4.38 14.39 -3.42
CA THR A 126 -4.09 14.23 -4.85
C THR A 126 -5.20 13.46 -5.54
N SER A 127 -5.61 13.91 -6.73
CA SER A 127 -6.61 13.24 -7.58
C SER A 127 -5.99 12.22 -8.56
N ARG A 128 -4.72 11.87 -8.37
CA ARG A 128 -3.99 10.89 -9.20
C ARG A 128 -3.33 9.85 -8.29
N HIS A 129 -2.63 8.89 -8.89
CA HIS A 129 -1.94 7.80 -8.18
C HIS A 129 -2.87 6.83 -7.44
N HIS A 130 -4.13 6.76 -7.85
CA HIS A 130 -5.10 5.88 -7.23
C HIS A 130 -4.78 4.41 -7.52
N TRP A 131 -5.10 3.56 -6.56
CA TRP A 131 -5.15 2.13 -6.78
C TRP A 131 -6.36 1.77 -7.63
N GLU A 132 -6.18 0.83 -8.54
CA GLU A 132 -7.26 0.28 -9.38
C GLU A 132 -7.35 -1.22 -9.09
N GLY A 133 -8.07 -1.62 -8.06
CA GLY A 133 -8.16 -3.02 -7.64
C GLY A 133 -8.60 -3.16 -6.19
N LEU A 134 -8.54 -4.39 -5.68
CA LEU A 134 -8.88 -4.69 -4.29
C LEU A 134 -7.66 -4.54 -3.39
N ILE A 135 -7.89 -4.09 -2.16
CA ILE A 135 -6.95 -4.12 -1.03
C ILE A 135 -7.76 -4.69 0.12
N ASP A 136 -7.23 -5.71 0.80
CA ASP A 136 -7.97 -6.47 1.81
C ASP A 136 -7.46 -6.22 3.24
N HIS A 137 -6.13 -6.27 3.43
CA HIS A 137 -5.52 -6.07 4.75
C HIS A 137 -4.26 -5.21 4.64
N ILE A 138 -4.18 -4.15 5.45
CA ILE A 138 -2.98 -3.34 5.63
C ILE A 138 -2.56 -3.37 7.09
N ARG A 139 -1.28 -3.72 7.33
CA ARG A 139 -0.63 -3.67 8.65
C ARG A 139 0.64 -2.82 8.58
N ILE A 140 0.87 -2.00 9.58
CA ILE A 140 2.09 -1.19 9.74
C ILE A 140 2.67 -1.42 11.14
N SER A 141 3.96 -1.74 11.21
CA SER A 141 4.69 -1.98 12.46
C SER A 141 5.86 -1.02 12.63
N ARG A 142 6.26 -0.76 13.88
CA ARG A 142 7.41 0.12 14.23
C ARG A 142 8.78 -0.55 14.13
N ARG A 143 8.83 -1.86 13.86
CA ARG A 143 10.09 -2.61 13.71
C ARG A 143 10.08 -3.45 12.45
N MET A 144 11.27 -3.93 12.11
CA MET A 144 11.45 -4.96 11.10
C MET A 144 10.95 -6.30 11.66
N LEU A 145 9.90 -6.83 11.06
CA LEU A 145 9.36 -8.15 11.37
C LEU A 145 10.23 -9.25 10.75
N ASN A 146 10.38 -10.38 11.44
CA ASN A 146 10.95 -11.59 10.85
C ASN A 146 9.90 -12.30 9.97
N ASP A 147 10.31 -13.35 9.26
CA ASP A 147 9.42 -14.01 8.29
C ASP A 147 8.21 -14.72 8.95
N GLU A 148 8.36 -15.21 10.19
CA GLU A 148 7.26 -15.84 10.94
C GLU A 148 6.20 -14.81 11.38
N GLU A 149 6.64 -13.59 11.67
CA GLU A 149 5.80 -12.46 12.07
C GLU A 149 5.10 -11.78 10.88
N LEU A 150 5.52 -12.07 9.66
CA LEU A 150 4.86 -11.61 8.44
C LEU A 150 3.56 -12.38 8.14
N LEU A 151 3.26 -13.46 8.88
CA LEU A 151 2.02 -14.20 8.70
C LEU A 151 0.82 -13.36 9.18
N LEU A 152 -0.11 -13.05 8.26
CA LEU A 152 -1.28 -12.22 8.56
C LEU A 152 -2.29 -12.90 9.50
N ASN A 153 -2.25 -14.24 9.60
CA ASN A 153 -3.21 -15.05 10.36
C ASN A 153 -2.86 -15.23 11.85
N GLN A 154 -2.10 -14.30 12.44
CA GLN A 154 -1.85 -14.33 13.89
C GLN A 154 -3.10 -13.85 14.64
N GLU A 155 -3.56 -14.64 15.63
CA GLU A 155 -4.72 -14.30 16.45
C GLU A 155 -4.49 -13.04 17.29
N ASP A 156 -3.27 -12.88 17.81
CA ASP A 156 -2.86 -11.72 18.60
C ASP A 156 -1.93 -10.81 17.79
N LEU A 157 -2.28 -9.51 17.72
CA LEU A 157 -1.41 -8.51 17.09
C LEU A 157 -0.22 -8.19 18.01
N PRO A 158 1.03 -8.24 17.50
CA PRO A 158 2.20 -7.78 18.24
C PRO A 158 2.06 -6.33 18.73
N GLN A 159 2.60 -6.01 19.91
CA GLN A 159 2.51 -4.66 20.50
C GLN A 159 3.14 -3.55 19.64
N ASP A 160 4.04 -3.91 18.73
CA ASP A 160 4.73 -2.98 17.83
C ASP A 160 3.92 -2.65 16.56
N VAL A 161 2.77 -3.30 16.35
CA VAL A 161 1.80 -2.93 15.31
C VAL A 161 1.12 -1.61 15.68
N ILE A 162 1.22 -0.63 14.78
CA ILE A 162 0.69 0.73 14.98
C ILE A 162 -0.53 1.06 14.12
N ALA A 163 -0.82 0.21 13.16
CA ALA A 163 -2.05 0.23 12.40
C ALA A 163 -2.31 -1.17 11.85
N ASP A 164 -3.54 -1.65 11.98
CA ASP A 164 -4.01 -2.90 11.41
C ASP A 164 -5.45 -2.72 10.94
N TRP A 165 -5.62 -2.59 9.62
CA TRP A 165 -6.92 -2.46 8.97
C TRP A 165 -7.21 -3.72 8.17
N ASN A 166 -8.07 -4.56 8.73
CA ASN A 166 -8.61 -5.74 8.06
C ASN A 166 -10.03 -5.41 7.58
N PHE A 167 -10.22 -5.33 6.27
CA PHE A 167 -11.45 -4.79 5.69
C PHE A 167 -12.66 -5.74 5.77
N GLU A 168 -12.44 -7.02 6.08
CA GLU A 168 -13.52 -7.95 6.46
C GLU A 168 -14.19 -7.53 7.78
N LYS A 169 -13.46 -6.80 8.63
CA LYS A 169 -13.95 -6.39 9.96
C LYS A 169 -14.51 -4.97 10.00
N ASN A 170 -14.40 -4.17 8.91
CA ASN A 170 -14.73 -2.74 8.72
C ASN A 170 -13.49 -1.79 8.58
N LEU A 171 -13.71 -0.47 8.64
CA LEU A 171 -12.65 0.57 8.56
C LEU A 171 -11.90 0.83 9.89
N LYS A 172 -12.09 -0.01 10.92
CA LYS A 172 -11.50 0.17 12.25
C LYS A 172 -10.06 -0.31 12.30
N ASP A 173 -9.24 0.41 13.06
CA ASP A 173 -7.89 -0.03 13.40
C ASP A 173 -7.93 -1.01 14.58
N SER A 174 -7.50 -2.24 14.32
CA SER A 174 -7.42 -3.30 15.32
C SER A 174 -6.25 -3.11 16.29
N SER A 175 -5.27 -2.26 15.96
CA SER A 175 -4.13 -1.96 16.83
C SER A 175 -4.53 -1.20 18.10
N THR A 176 -3.57 -1.00 19.00
CA THR A 176 -3.74 -0.18 20.21
C THR A 176 -3.84 1.33 19.90
N ALA A 177 -3.41 1.76 18.71
CA ALA A 177 -3.37 3.17 18.33
C ALA A 177 -4.73 3.73 17.88
N LYS A 178 -5.66 2.88 17.45
CA LYS A 178 -7.03 3.26 17.06
C LYS A 178 -7.08 4.31 15.95
N ASN A 179 -6.21 4.19 14.97
CA ASN A 179 -6.17 5.00 13.75
C ASN A 179 -7.28 4.61 12.78
N ASP A 180 -8.55 4.70 13.18
CA ASP A 180 -9.68 4.33 12.33
C ASP A 180 -9.68 5.11 11.00
N LEU A 181 -9.91 4.39 9.90
CA LEU A 181 -9.99 5.01 8.58
C LEU A 181 -11.32 5.74 8.42
N LYS A 182 -11.27 6.79 7.60
CA LYS A 182 -12.45 7.49 7.12
C LYS A 182 -12.44 7.38 5.61
N SER A 183 -13.60 7.09 5.02
CA SER A 183 -13.78 7.18 3.58
C SER A 183 -13.47 8.60 3.14
N TYR A 184 -12.58 8.74 2.16
CA TYR A 184 -12.31 10.02 1.54
C TYR A 184 -13.36 10.25 0.46
N GLU A 185 -14.34 11.11 0.72
CA GLU A 185 -15.28 11.60 -0.29
C GLU A 185 -14.56 12.62 -1.19
N GLY A 186 -13.78 12.11 -2.14
CA GLY A 186 -13.15 12.94 -3.17
C GLY A 186 -14.17 13.31 -4.25
N ALA A 187 -14.61 14.58 -4.24
CA ALA A 187 -15.35 15.30 -5.28
C ALA A 187 -16.54 14.57 -5.94
N ASN A 188 -17.77 14.88 -5.49
CA ASN A 188 -19.05 14.58 -6.13
C ASN A 188 -19.08 13.21 -6.83
N SER A 189 -19.31 12.14 -6.08
CA SER A 189 -19.96 10.99 -6.71
C SER A 189 -21.28 11.50 -7.29
N ASP A 190 -21.46 11.35 -8.60
CA ASP A 190 -22.74 11.62 -9.23
C ASP A 190 -23.79 10.78 -8.48
N PRO A 191 -24.83 11.38 -7.87
CA PRO A 191 -25.86 10.64 -7.15
C PRO A 191 -26.45 9.50 -7.99
N LEU A 192 -26.48 9.67 -9.31
CA LEU A 192 -26.92 8.66 -10.27
C LEU A 192 -25.96 7.46 -10.34
N GLN A 193 -24.66 7.70 -10.28
CA GLN A 193 -23.65 6.65 -10.27
C GLN A 193 -23.63 5.89 -8.94
N THR A 194 -23.79 6.61 -7.81
CA THR A 194 -23.95 5.97 -6.49
C THR A 194 -25.20 5.10 -6.45
N ALA A 195 -26.34 5.60 -6.93
CA ALA A 195 -27.58 4.82 -6.98
C ALA A 195 -27.47 3.59 -7.89
N LEU A 196 -26.73 3.68 -9.00
CA LEU A 196 -26.47 2.55 -9.88
C LEU A 196 -25.59 1.48 -9.20
N VAL A 197 -24.55 1.90 -8.47
CA VAL A 197 -23.70 0.99 -7.69
C VAL A 197 -24.53 0.31 -6.61
N ASP A 198 -25.35 1.06 -5.86
CA ASP A 198 -26.22 0.50 -4.82
C ASP A 198 -27.23 -0.50 -5.40
N LEU A 199 -27.83 -0.20 -6.56
CA LEU A 199 -28.73 -1.11 -7.27
C LEU A 199 -28.01 -2.37 -7.73
N ALA A 200 -26.80 -2.25 -8.30
CA ALA A 200 -26.01 -3.41 -8.72
C ALA A 200 -25.61 -4.27 -7.51
N HIS A 201 -25.22 -3.65 -6.40
CA HIS A 201 -24.96 -4.34 -5.14
C HIS A 201 -26.20 -5.06 -4.62
N ALA A 202 -27.38 -4.43 -4.67
CA ALA A 202 -28.63 -5.08 -4.28
C ALA A 202 -28.94 -6.28 -5.18
N LEU A 203 -28.93 -6.10 -6.50
CA LEU A 203 -29.28 -7.15 -7.47
C LEU A 203 -28.32 -8.35 -7.41
N LEU A 204 -27.02 -8.11 -7.26
CA LEU A 204 -26.01 -9.18 -7.24
C LEU A 204 -25.92 -9.92 -5.89
N ASN A 205 -26.45 -9.32 -4.81
CA ASN A 205 -26.49 -9.94 -3.49
C ASN A 205 -27.91 -10.37 -3.07
N CYS A 206 -28.92 -10.12 -3.88
CA CYS A 206 -30.25 -10.68 -3.69
C CYS A 206 -30.24 -12.16 -4.13
N ASN A 207 -30.56 -13.06 -3.20
CA ASN A 207 -30.68 -14.51 -3.40
C ASN A 207 -31.79 -14.95 -4.37
N GLU A 208 -32.44 -14.03 -5.10
CA GLU A 208 -33.58 -14.35 -5.98
C GLU A 208 -33.19 -14.70 -7.42
N PHE A 209 -31.89 -14.76 -7.76
CA PHE A 209 -31.42 -15.22 -9.08
C PHE A 209 -31.16 -16.73 -9.17
N LEU A 210 -31.73 -17.51 -8.26
CA LEU A 210 -31.83 -18.96 -8.35
C LEU A 210 -33.30 -19.32 -8.32
N TYR A 211 -33.97 -19.29 -9.48
CA TYR A 211 -34.99 -20.24 -9.94
C TYR A 211 -35.49 -19.75 -11.30
N VAL A 212 -34.89 -20.28 -12.36
CA VAL A 212 -35.58 -20.40 -13.64
C VAL A 212 -35.46 -21.88 -14.00
N ASP A 213 -36.58 -22.59 -13.86
CA ASP A 213 -36.75 -23.98 -14.34
C ASP A 213 -36.50 -24.08 -15.86
#